data_AF-A0A658BM59-F1
#
_entry.id   AF-A0A658BM59-F1
#
_cell.length_a   1.000
_cell.length_b   1.000
_cell.length_c   1.000
_cell.angle_alpha   90.00
_cell.angle_beta   90.00
_cell.angle_gamma   90.00
#
_symmetry.space_group_name_H-M   'P 1'
#
loop_
_entity.id
_entity.type
_entity.pdbx_description
1 polymer ?
#
loop_
_entity_poly.entity_id
_entity_poly.type
_entity_poly.pdbx_seq_one_letter_code
_entity_poly.pdbx_strand_id
1 'polypeptide(L)' 'MGDGWRGRMSEHSSHRPSPIAHHQTTVLGFDFGLKRIGVAVGDRMIGVAHPLQTIQGESNEQRFGAIAALIKEWQPG' A
#
# COMPACT_ATOMS: atom_id res chain seq x y z
N MET A 1 -23.25 -19.26 -57.64
CA MET A 1 -22.04 -18.55 -57.22
C MET A 1 -22.50 -17.27 -56.52
N GLY A 2 -22.10 -17.05 -55.27
CA GLY A 2 -22.57 -15.96 -54.41
C GLY A 2 -22.90 -16.41 -52.98
N ASP A 3 -21.89 -16.99 -52.32
CA ASP A 3 -21.65 -17.00 -50.87
C ASP A 3 -22.33 -15.82 -50.13
N GLY A 4 -23.14 -16.04 -49.11
CA GLY A 4 -22.82 -16.83 -47.92
C GLY A 4 -22.16 -15.96 -46.86
N TRP A 5 -22.71 -14.77 -46.58
CA TRP A 5 -22.32 -13.88 -45.47
C TRP A 5 -22.52 -14.59 -44.12
N ARG A 6 -21.57 -15.46 -43.80
CA ARG A 6 -21.51 -16.30 -42.62
C ARG A 6 -20.48 -15.67 -41.67
N GLY A 7 -20.90 -15.45 -40.43
CA GLY A 7 -20.00 -15.26 -39.30
C GLY A 7 -19.38 -13.87 -39.18
N ARG A 8 -20.13 -12.95 -38.55
CA ARG A 8 -19.54 -11.78 -37.89
C ARG A 8 -18.49 -12.30 -36.91
N MET A 9 -17.24 -12.04 -37.26
CA MET A 9 -16.06 -12.47 -36.54
C MET A 9 -16.18 -12.14 -35.05
N SER A 10 -15.83 -13.14 -34.26
CA SER A 10 -15.76 -13.18 -32.82
C SER A 10 -15.25 -11.88 -32.20
N GLU A 11 -15.98 -11.42 -31.18
CA GLU A 11 -15.53 -10.42 -30.23
C GLU A 11 -14.09 -10.73 -29.80
N HIS A 12 -13.17 -9.89 -30.24
CA HIS A 12 -11.85 -9.84 -29.67
C HIS A 12 -12.02 -9.29 -28.25
N SER A 13 -12.17 -10.18 -27.27
CA SER A 13 -12.07 -9.84 -25.86
C SER A 13 -10.72 -9.17 -25.64
N SER A 14 -10.74 -7.84 -25.67
CA SER A 14 -9.60 -6.99 -25.35
C SER A 14 -9.28 -7.26 -23.89
N HIS A 15 -8.27 -8.09 -23.63
CA HIS A 15 -7.65 -8.20 -22.33
C HIS A 15 -7.09 -6.83 -22.00
N ARG A 16 -7.86 -6.03 -21.26
CA ARG A 16 -7.32 -4.87 -20.57
C ARG A 16 -6.29 -5.45 -19.59
N PRO A 17 -5.00 -5.12 -19.70
CA PRO A 17 -4.08 -5.49 -18.64
C PRO A 17 -4.63 -4.86 -17.37
N SER A 18 -5.01 -5.70 -16.40
CA SER A 18 -5.23 -5.23 -15.05
C SER A 18 -4.01 -4.40 -14.66
N PRO A 19 -4.16 -3.19 -14.11
CA PRO A 19 -3.02 -2.47 -13.58
C PRO A 19 -2.29 -3.44 -12.66
N ILE A 20 -1.02 -3.72 -12.96
CA ILE A 20 -0.19 -4.58 -12.12
C ILE A 20 -0.27 -3.96 -10.73
N ALA A 21 -0.97 -4.63 -9.81
CA ALA A 21 -1.05 -4.16 -8.45
C ALA A 21 0.40 -4.17 -7.96
N HIS A 22 0.98 -2.99 -7.75
CA HIS A 22 2.26 -2.90 -7.07
C HIS A 22 2.02 -3.56 -5.71
N HIS A 23 2.61 -4.73 -5.49
CA HIS A 23 2.64 -5.31 -4.16
C HIS A 23 3.39 -4.31 -3.31
N GLN A 24 2.65 -3.55 -2.51
CA GLN A 24 3.26 -2.78 -1.45
C GLN A 24 3.91 -3.83 -0.53
N THR A 25 5.16 -3.55 -0.17
CA THR A 25 5.96 -4.40 0.71
C THR A 25 6.40 -3.64 1.94
N THR A 26 6.15 -2.33 1.97
CA THR A 26 6.46 -1.41 3.06
C THR A 26 5.57 -1.72 4.26
N VAL A 27 6.19 -1.85 5.43
CA VAL A 27 5.50 -1.97 6.72
C VAL A 27 5.92 -0.86 7.66
N LEU A 28 4.99 -0.43 8.51
CA LEU A 28 5.26 0.44 9.65
C LEU A 28 5.06 -0.36 10.94
N GLY A 29 6.04 -0.29 11.84
CA GLY A 29 5.98 -0.84 13.19
C GLY A 29 5.88 0.27 14.23
N PHE A 30 4.98 0.12 15.21
CA PHE A 30 4.76 1.08 16.29
C PHE A 30 4.92 0.40 17.65
N ASP A 31 5.80 0.95 18.49
CA ASP A 31 6.02 0.50 19.87
C ASP A 31 5.45 1.54 20.85
N PHE A 32 4.35 1.19 21.53
CA PHE A 32 3.59 2.11 22.38
C PHE A 32 4.13 2.17 23.81
N GLY A 33 4.69 3.32 24.17
CA GLY A 33 5.03 3.67 25.56
C GLY A 33 4.14 4.77 26.13
N LEU A 34 4.15 4.92 27.46
CA LEU A 34 3.34 5.93 28.16
C LEU A 34 3.62 7.37 27.71
N LYS A 35 4.89 7.67 27.39
CA LYS A 35 5.35 9.02 27.01
C LYS A 35 5.66 9.18 25.52
N ARG A 36 5.93 8.07 24.83
CA ARG A 36 6.49 8.09 23.46
C ARG A 36 6.07 6.84 22.70
N ILE A 37 5.97 6.96 21.38
CA ILE A 37 5.77 5.84 20.47
C ILE A 37 7.00 5.74 19.58
N GLY A 38 7.72 4.62 19.64
CA GLY A 38 8.79 4.33 18.68
C GLY A 38 8.19 3.92 17.34
N VAL A 39 8.76 4.39 16.23
CA VAL A 39 8.31 4.03 14.88
C VAL A 39 9.47 3.47 14.08
N ALA A 40 9.24 2.36 13.38
CA ALA A 40 10.16 1.78 12.42
C ALA A 40 9.46 1.54 11.07
N VAL A 41 10.24 1.55 9.99
CA VAL A 41 9.79 1.19 8.64
C VAL A 41 10.61 0.01 8.15
N GLY A 42 9.99 -0.92 7.42
CA GLY A 42 10.68 -2.06 6.84
C GLY A 42 10.08 -2.50 5.52
N ASP A 43 10.78 -3.38 4.83
CA ASP A 43 10.30 -4.05 3.60
C ASP A 43 10.18 -5.55 3.87
N ARG A 44 8.99 -6.12 3.60
CA ARG A 44 8.66 -7.53 3.86
C ARG A 44 9.45 -8.52 3.00
N MET A 45 9.88 -8.12 1.81
CA MET A 45 10.68 -8.96 0.91
C MET A 45 12.13 -9.03 1.37
N ILE A 46 12.64 -7.93 1.90
CA ILE A 46 14.02 -7.83 2.40
C ILE A 46 14.11 -8.36 3.83
N GLY A 47 13.03 -8.25 4.62
CA GLY A 47 12.97 -8.71 6.02
C GLY A 47 13.77 -7.84 6.98
N VAL A 48 14.06 -6.59 6.61
CA VAL A 48 14.84 -5.64 7.41
C VAL A 48 13.98 -4.42 7.75
N ALA A 49 14.12 -3.94 8.98
CA ALA A 49 13.50 -2.72 9.46
C ALA A 49 14.55 -1.71 9.94
N HIS A 50 14.26 -0.44 9.75
CA HIS A 50 15.06 0.69 10.20
C HIS A 50 14.23 1.60 11.12
N PRO A 51 14.83 2.18 12.17
CA PRO A 51 14.15 3.17 12.99
C PRO A 51 13.80 4.38 12.13
N LEU A 52 12.56 4.86 12.24
CA LEU A 52 12.06 5.99 11.48
C LEU A 52 12.04 7.26 12.35
N GLN A 53 11.27 7.25 13.43
CA GLN A 53 11.21 8.36 14.38
C GLN A 53 10.58 7.94 15.71
N THR A 54 10.52 8.89 16.66
CA THR A 54 9.72 8.74 17.89
C THR A 54 8.62 9.80 17.90
N ILE A 55 7.36 9.38 18.05
CA ILE A 55 6.23 10.29 18.23
C ILE A 55 6.10 10.63 19.72
N GLN A 56 5.93 11.91 20.01
CA GLN A 56 5.58 12.43 21.33
C GLN A 56 4.32 13.29 21.21
N GLY A 57 3.53 13.31 22.27
CA GLY A 57 2.29 14.10 22.32
C GLY A 57 1.62 13.92 23.68
N GLU A 58 0.96 14.96 24.16
CA GLU A 58 0.27 14.96 25.45
C GLU A 58 -1.10 14.27 25.34
N SER A 59 -1.72 14.31 24.16
CA SER A 59 -3.02 13.68 23.90
C SER A 59 -2.95 12.53 22.90
N ASN A 60 -3.95 11.65 22.96
CA ASN A 60 -4.13 10.59 21.96
C ASN A 60 -4.33 11.18 20.56
N GLU A 61 -5.07 12.27 20.44
CA GLU A 61 -5.34 12.92 19.15
C GLU A 61 -4.06 13.37 18.45
N GLN A 62 -3.13 13.97 19.18
CA GLN A 62 -1.81 14.35 18.64
C GLN A 62 -1.02 13.12 18.15
N ARG A 63 -1.00 12.05 18.95
CA ARG A 63 -0.27 10.82 18.63
C ARG A 63 -0.86 10.11 17.41
N PHE A 64 -2.18 9.95 17.37
CA PHE A 64 -2.86 9.32 16.24
C PHE A 64 -2.84 10.19 14.97
N GLY A 65 -2.86 11.52 15.10
CA GLY A 65 -2.64 12.43 13.97
C GLY A 65 -1.27 12.23 13.32
N ALA A 66 -0.22 12.09 14.13
CA ALA A 66 1.13 11.80 13.62
C ALA A 66 1.22 10.39 12.97
N ILE A 67 0.59 9.37 13.58
CA ILE A 67 0.50 8.03 12.98
C ILE A 67 -0.22 8.08 11.62
N ALA A 68 -1.34 8.80 11.52
CA ALA A 68 -2.10 8.94 10.29
C ALA A 68 -1.28 9.62 9.18
N ALA A 69 -0.50 10.65 9.54
CA ALA A 69 0.42 11.30 8.59
C ALA A 69 1.46 10.30 8.05
N LEU A 70 2.04 9.46 8.91
CA LEU A 70 3.00 8.43 8.50
C LEU A 70 2.38 7.35 7.61
N ILE A 71 1.18 6.89 7.94
CA ILE A 71 0.47 5.92 7.08
C ILE A 71 0.21 6.53 5.70
N LYS A 72 -0.21 7.80 5.64
CA LYS A 72 -0.44 8.49 4.36
C LYS A 72 0.83 8.67 3.54
N GLU A 73 1.94 8.99 4.19
CA GLU A 73 3.23 9.20 3.53
C GLU A 73 3.80 7.87 3.00
N TRP A 74 3.89 6.87 3.86
CA TRP A 74 4.59 5.61 3.55
C TRP A 74 3.72 4.59 2.83
N GLN A 75 2.40 4.75 2.88
CA GLN A 75 1.41 3.87 2.25
C GLN A 75 1.75 2.39 2.48
N PRO A 76 1.85 1.94 3.75
CA PRO A 76 2.19 0.56 4.04
C PRO A 76 1.08 -0.37 3.54
N GLY A 77 1.46 -1.54 3.02
CA GLY A 77 0.58 -2.52 2.38
C GLY A 77 1.36 -3.72 1.93
#